data_AF-A0A017RX96-F1
#
_entry.id   AF-A0A017RX96-F1
#
_cell.length_a   1.000
_cell.length_b   1.000
_cell.length_c   1.000
_cell.angle_alpha   90.00
_cell.angle_beta   90.00
_cell.angle_gamma   90.00
#
_symmetry.space_group_name_H-M   'P 1'
#
loop_
_entity.id
_entity.type
_entity.pdbx_description
1 polymer ?
#
loop_
_entity_poly.entity_id
_entity_poly.type
_entity_poly.pdbx_seq_one_letter_code
_entity_poly.pdbx_strand_id
1 'polypeptide(L)' 'MTKQERQNPSIINASRKKRIAAGSGTKIQDVNKLLSGFEQARKMMKQFSDMQKNMKKGKFKFPFFK' A
#
# COMPACT_ATOMS: atom_id res chain seq x y z
N MET A 1 13.27 9.65 -5.17
CA MET A 1 12.66 9.50 -3.82
C MET A 1 13.75 9.36 -2.78
N THR A 2 13.58 9.92 -1.59
CA THR A 2 14.47 9.71 -0.45
C THR A 2 14.15 8.37 0.24
N LYS A 3 15.02 7.91 1.16
CA LYS A 3 14.74 6.71 1.97
C LYS A 3 13.47 6.87 2.82
N GLN A 4 13.28 8.04 3.42
CA GLN A 4 12.09 8.36 4.22
C GLN A 4 10.79 8.30 3.39
N GLU A 5 10.81 8.84 2.17
CA GLU A 5 9.65 8.82 1.28
C GLU A 5 9.29 7.41 0.79
N ARG A 6 10.29 6.54 0.62
CA ARG A 6 10.04 5.12 0.28
C ARG A 6 9.44 4.35 1.44
N GLN A 7 9.93 4.58 2.66
CA GLN A 7 9.40 3.92 3.86
C GLN A 7 7.99 4.40 4.20
N ASN A 8 7.72 5.69 3.99
CA ASN A 8 6.43 6.28 4.26
C ASN A 8 5.89 7.07 3.05
N PRO A 9 5.13 6.43 2.15
CA PRO A 9 4.58 7.11 0.98
C PRO A 9 3.57 8.23 1.30
N SER A 10 3.02 8.29 2.53
CA SER A 10 2.00 9.30 2.89
C SER A 10 2.57 10.72 2.98
N ILE A 11 3.89 10.88 3.15
CA ILE A 11 4.52 12.22 3.19
C ILE A 11 4.72 12.82 1.79
N ILE A 12 4.41 12.07 0.71
CA ILE A 12 4.64 12.49 -0.67
C ILE A 12 3.55 13.46 -1.13
N ASN A 13 3.78 14.75 -0.88
CA ASN A 13 2.96 15.87 -1.34
C ASN A 13 3.28 16.31 -2.79
N ALA A 14 2.55 17.30 -3.32
CA ALA A 14 2.72 17.78 -4.70
C ALA A 14 4.15 18.25 -5.03
N SER A 15 4.83 18.95 -4.12
CA SER A 15 6.21 19.39 -4.30
C SER A 15 7.16 18.20 -4.44
N ARG A 16 7.03 17.19 -3.57
CA ARG A 16 7.83 15.96 -3.65
C ARG A 16 7.56 15.17 -4.93
N LYS A 17 6.29 15.09 -5.37
CA LYS A 17 5.92 14.45 -6.65
C LYS A 17 6.60 15.14 -7.84
N LYS A 18 6.61 16.48 -7.86
CA LYS A 18 7.30 17.26 -8.90
C LYS A 18 8.81 16.97 -8.91
N ARG A 19 9.45 16.95 -7.74
CA ARG A 19 10.88 16.63 -7.61
C ARG A 19 11.19 15.19 -8.06
N ILE A 20 10.33 14.23 -7.72
CA ILE A 20 10.48 12.83 -8.14
C ILE A 20 10.36 12.72 -9.66
N ALA A 21 9.29 13.26 -10.23
CA ALA A 21 9.03 13.27 -11.67
C ALA A 21 10.19 13.91 -12.45
N ALA A 22 10.68 15.07 -12.01
CA ALA A 22 11.81 15.74 -12.64
C ALA A 22 13.10 14.92 -12.53
N GLY A 23 13.37 14.32 -11.37
CA GLY A 23 14.58 13.51 -11.15
C GLY A 23 14.56 12.14 -11.84
N SER A 24 13.39 11.60 -12.19
CA SER A 24 13.25 10.33 -12.91
C SER A 24 12.93 10.49 -14.40
N GLY A 25 12.73 11.71 -14.90
CA GLY A 25 12.33 11.96 -16.28
C GLY A 25 10.90 11.49 -16.61
N THR A 26 10.04 11.33 -15.61
CA THR A 26 8.66 10.84 -15.78
C THR A 26 7.63 11.94 -15.56
N LYS A 27 6.37 11.75 -15.95
CA LYS A 27 5.31 12.72 -15.67
C LYS A 27 4.82 12.59 -14.23
N ILE A 28 4.26 13.68 -13.68
CA ILE A 28 3.64 13.68 -12.34
C ILE A 28 2.49 12.65 -12.27
N GLN A 29 1.78 12.44 -13.38
CA GLN A 29 0.71 11.46 -13.49
C GLN A 29 1.21 10.02 -13.31
N ASP A 30 2.40 9.71 -13.83
CA ASP A 30 3.00 8.37 -13.70
C ASP A 30 3.40 8.11 -12.25
N VAL A 31 3.93 9.13 -11.57
CA VAL A 31 4.23 9.06 -10.13
C VAL A 31 2.94 8.83 -9.32
N ASN A 32 1.84 9.49 -9.68
CA ASN A 32 0.55 9.24 -9.02
C ASN A 32 0.04 7.82 -9.23
N LYS A 33 0.10 7.30 -10.46
CA LYS A 33 -0.30 5.91 -10.77
C LYS A 33 0.52 4.90 -9.97
N LEU A 34 1.82 5.12 -9.85
CA LEU A 34 2.71 4.29 -9.05
C LEU A 34 2.29 4.28 -7.56
N LEU A 35 2.05 5.47 -6.99
CA LEU A 35 1.65 5.60 -5.59
C LEU A 35 0.29 4.94 -5.33
N SER A 36 -0.69 5.13 -6.21
CA SER A 36 -2.01 4.49 -6.07
C SER A 36 -1.92 2.98 -6.17
N GLY A 37 -1.15 2.45 -7.13
CA GLY A 37 -0.95 1.00 -7.27
C GLY A 37 -0.28 0.39 -6.04
N PHE A 38 0.71 1.09 -5.48
CA PHE A 38 1.34 0.68 -4.23
C PHE A 38 0.36 0.65 -3.06
N GLU A 39 -0.48 1.69 -2.89
CA GLU A 39 -1.48 1.70 -1.81
C GLU A 39 -2.50 0.58 -1.94
N GLN A 40 -2.96 0.28 -3.16
CA GLN A 40 -3.86 -0.85 -3.42
C GLN A 40 -3.20 -2.18 -3.04
N ALA A 41 -1.97 -2.42 -3.50
CA ALA A 41 -1.23 -3.62 -3.15
C ALA A 41 -1.00 -3.74 -1.64
N ARG A 42 -0.65 -2.63 -0.98
CA ARG A 42 -0.47 -2.57 0.48
C ARG A 42 -1.77 -2.90 1.22
N LYS A 43 -2.91 -2.38 0.74
CA LYS A 43 -4.23 -2.68 1.31
C LYS A 43 -4.57 -4.15 1.17
N MET A 44 -4.35 -4.74 -0.01
CA MET A 44 -4.58 -6.17 -0.25
C MET A 44 -3.70 -7.05 0.66
N MET A 45 -2.40 -6.74 0.78
CA MET A 45 -1.50 -7.47 1.68
C MET A 45 -1.96 -7.39 3.14
N LYS A 46 -2.44 -6.22 3.58
CA LYS A 46 -2.97 -6.05 4.93
C LYS A 46 -4.24 -6.88 5.14
N GLN A 47 -5.19 -6.83 4.21
CA GLN A 47 -6.42 -7.64 4.28
C GLN A 47 -6.12 -9.14 4.30
N PHE A 48 -5.17 -9.59 3.48
CA PHE A 48 -4.75 -10.99 3.46
C PHE A 48 -4.09 -11.42 4.78
N SER A 49 -3.19 -10.59 5.32
CA SER A 49 -2.57 -10.82 6.64
C SER A 49 -3.61 -10.87 7.76
N ASP A 50 -4.59 -9.97 7.74
CA ASP A 50 -5.66 -9.94 8.73
C ASP A 50 -6.56 -11.19 8.62
N MET A 51 -6.89 -11.62 7.39
CA MET A 51 -7.63 -12.85 7.13
C MET A 51 -6.86 -14.09 7.63
N GLN A 52 -5.56 -14.20 7.34
CA GLN A 52 -4.73 -15.30 7.81
C GLN A 52 -4.64 -15.33 9.34
N LYS A 53 -4.52 -14.17 9.99
CA LYS A 53 -4.50 -14.05 11.46
C LYS A 53 -5.83 -14.48 12.08
N ASN A 54 -6.94 -14.16 11.43
CA ASN A 54 -8.29 -14.55 11.87
C ASN A 54 -8.55 -16.05 11.67
N MET A 55 -8.05 -16.65 10.59
CA MET A 55 -8.09 -18.11 10.38
C MET A 55 -7.21 -18.86 11.38
N LYS A 56 -5.98 -18.39 11.65
CA LYS A 56 -5.09 -18.99 12.66
C LYS A 56 -5.64 -18.90 14.09
N LYS A 57 -6.50 -17.93 14.39
CA LYS A 57 -7.16 -17.77 15.69
C LYS A 57 -8.44 -18.63 15.87
N GLY A 58 -8.75 -19.55 14.95
CA GLY A 58 -9.80 -20.54 15.13
C GLY A 58 -11.23 -19.97 15.23
N LYS A 59 -11.45 -18.74 14.77
CA LYS A 59 -12.79 -18.10 14.82
C LYS A 59 -13.77 -18.58 13.76
N PHE A 60 -13.38 -19.53 12.90
CA PHE A 60 -14.33 -20.30 12.09
C PHE A 60 -14.95 -21.42 12.95
N LYS A 61 -15.82 -21.05 13.90
CA LYS A 61 -16.83 -21.98 14.40
C LYS A 61 -17.83 -22.19 13.25
N PHE A 62 -17.69 -23.28 12.51
CA PHE A 62 -18.73 -23.71 11.57
C PHE A 62 -20.01 -23.97 12.38
N PRO A 63 -21.15 -23.32 12.04
CA PRO A 63 -22.37 -23.37 12.84
C PRO A 63 -23.14 -24.69 12.70
N PHE A 64 -22.52 -25.76 12.20
CA PHE A 64 -23.18 -27.01 11.82
C PHE A 64 -22.80 -28.22 12.67
N PHE A 65 -21.99 -28.05 13.72
CA PHE A 65 -21.78 -29.09 14.73
C PHE A 65 -22.27 -28.58 16.08
N LYS A 66 -23.51 -28.95 16.41
CA LYS A 66 -24.04 -29.04 17.76
C LYS A 66 -24.24 -30.50 18.08
#